data_AF-A0A6L8NBE5-F1
#
_entry.id   AF-A0A6L8NBE5-F1
#
_cell.length_a   1.000
_cell.length_b   1.000
_cell.length_c   1.000
_cell.angle_alpha   90.00
_cell.angle_beta   90.00
_cell.angle_gamma   90.00
#
_symmetry.space_group_name_H-M   'P 1'
#
loop_
_entity.id
_entity.type
_entity.pdbx_description
1 polymer ?
#
loop_
_entity_poly.entity_id
_entity_poly.type
_entity_poly.pdbx_seq_one_letter_code
_entity_poly.pdbx_strand_id
1 'polypeptide(L)'
;PAPEPGPGHRLRVEADGALLCDLHQEVAGVTLRTAHGRAVVTVHHPAPGRPVTVKASTVTVSGADFRYRADTTVTGPVRTRTWVLRAGAWGLTLP
;
A
#
# COMPACT_ATOMS: atom_id res chain seq x y z
N PRO A 1 0.01 0.95 17.45
CA PRO A 1 -0.27 -0.48 17.18
C PRO A 1 -0.01 -0.82 15.70
N ALA A 2 0.83 -1.81 15.42
CA ALA A 2 0.88 -2.40 14.08
C ALA A 2 -0.44 -3.17 13.84
N PRO A 3 -0.99 -3.18 12.62
CA PRO A 3 -2.17 -3.98 12.32
C PRO A 3 -1.88 -5.45 12.64
N GLU A 4 -2.79 -6.12 13.36
CA GLU A 4 -2.70 -7.57 13.57
C GLU A 4 -2.76 -8.26 12.19
N PRO A 5 -1.94 -9.29 11.94
CA PRO A 5 -1.89 -9.94 10.65
C PRO A 5 -3.25 -10.61 10.37
N GLY A 6 -4.00 -10.06 9.41
CA GLY A 6 -5.24 -10.65 8.91
C GLY A 6 -4.98 -11.89 8.06
N PRO A 7 -6.04 -12.56 7.57
CA PRO A 7 -5.89 -13.66 6.62
C PRO A 7 -5.04 -13.24 5.41
N GLY A 8 -4.18 -14.13 4.93
CA GLY A 8 -3.28 -13.85 3.81
C GLY A 8 -4.03 -13.52 2.52
N HIS A 9 -3.61 -12.44 1.85
CA HIS A 9 -4.12 -12.02 0.55
C HIS A 9 -3.04 -12.22 -0.53
N ARG A 10 -3.42 -12.73 -1.71
CA ARG A 10 -2.51 -12.80 -2.87
C ARG A 10 -2.57 -11.48 -3.63
N LEU A 11 -1.60 -10.61 -3.35
CA LEU A 11 -1.49 -9.29 -3.95
C LEU A 11 -0.12 -9.12 -4.60
N ARG A 12 -0.14 -8.54 -5.80
CA ARG A 12 1.06 -8.01 -6.45
C ARG A 12 1.17 -6.54 -6.12
N VAL A 13 2.32 -6.14 -5.57
CA VAL A 13 2.62 -4.77 -5.15
C VAL A 13 3.85 -4.29 -5.90
N GLU A 14 3.68 -3.20 -6.63
CA GLU A 14 4.74 -2.52 -7.37
C GLU A 14 4.91 -1.10 -6.86
N ALA A 15 6.15 -0.65 -6.74
CA ALA A 15 6.50 0.69 -6.27
C ALA A 15 7.55 1.30 -7.21
N ASP A 16 7.21 2.41 -7.87
CA ASP A 16 7.99 3.03 -8.94
C ASP A 16 8.44 2.03 -10.03
N GLY A 17 7.60 1.02 -10.32
CA GLY A 17 7.87 -0.05 -11.28
C GLY A 17 8.68 -1.23 -10.73
N ALA A 18 9.19 -1.15 -9.49
CA ALA A 18 9.87 -2.26 -8.82
C ALA A 18 8.86 -3.18 -8.12
N LEU A 19 9.00 -4.49 -8.33
CA LEU A 19 8.17 -5.51 -7.70
C LEU A 19 8.58 -5.72 -6.24
N LEU A 20 7.66 -5.48 -5.30
CA LEU A 20 7.87 -5.72 -3.86
C LEU A 20 7.34 -7.08 -3.41
N CYS A 21 6.21 -7.49 -4.00
CA CYS A 21 5.52 -8.75 -3.71
C CYS A 21 4.70 -9.12 -4.95
N ASP A 22 4.52 -10.41 -5.18
CA ASP A 22 3.77 -10.95 -6.31
C ASP A 22 2.78 -12.02 -5.86
N LEU A 23 1.86 -12.42 -6.74
CA LEU A 23 0.68 -13.25 -6.43
C LEU A 23 0.99 -14.65 -5.87
N HIS A 24 2.24 -15.10 -5.98
CA HIS A 24 2.68 -16.36 -5.39
C HIS A 24 2.89 -16.28 -3.87
N GLN A 25 3.06 -15.07 -3.32
CA GLN A 25 3.27 -14.83 -1.89
C GLN A 25 1.99 -14.27 -1.26
N GLU A 26 1.70 -14.73 -0.05
CA GLU A 26 0.63 -14.14 0.74
C GLU A 26 1.10 -12.86 1.45
N VAL A 27 0.17 -11.92 1.56
CA VAL A 27 0.34 -10.61 2.17
C VAL A 27 -0.75 -10.45 3.23
N ALA A 28 -0.35 -10.28 4.49
CA ALA A 28 -1.28 -10.01 5.59
C ALA A 28 -1.86 -8.59 5.51
N GLY A 29 -1.14 -7.66 4.87
CA GLY A 29 -1.63 -6.30 4.62
C GLY A 29 -0.62 -5.44 3.89
N VAL A 30 -1.11 -4.39 3.24
CA VAL A 30 -0.30 -3.35 2.60
C VAL A 30 -0.71 -2.02 3.17
N THR A 31 0.24 -1.25 3.68
CA THR A 31 0.00 0.11 4.17
C THR A 31 0.74 1.12 3.31
N LEU A 32 0.04 2.17 2.92
CA LEU A 32 0.61 3.32 2.20
C LEU A 32 0.40 4.55 3.08
N ARG A 33 1.46 5.34 3.28
CA ARG A 33 1.41 6.63 3.97
C ARG A 33 2.37 7.60 3.31
N THR A 34 2.15 8.90 3.48
CA THR A 34 3.12 9.91 3.04
C THR A 34 4.09 10.25 4.15
N ALA A 35 5.39 10.33 3.85
CA ALA A 35 6.40 10.88 4.75
C ALA A 35 7.56 11.51 3.98
N HIS A 36 8.02 12.68 4.43
CA HIS A 36 9.14 13.42 3.81
C HIS A 36 9.02 13.56 2.29
N GLY A 37 7.82 13.88 1.78
CA GLY A 37 7.59 14.08 0.34
C GLY A 37 7.66 12.80 -0.51
N ARG A 38 7.54 11.60 0.10
CA ARG A 38 7.43 10.30 -0.59
C ARG A 38 6.27 9.48 -0.03
N ALA A 39 5.74 8.56 -0.83
CA ALA A 39 4.88 7.50 -0.32
C ALA A 39 5.78 6.43 0.31
N VAL A 40 5.52 6.07 1.55
CA VAL A 40 6.12 4.94 2.24
C VAL A 40 5.15 3.77 2.15
N VAL A 41 5.59 2.71 1.49
CA VAL A 41 4.83 1.47 1.31
C VAL A 41 5.41 0.43 2.25
N THR A 42 4.57 -0.17 3.08
CA THR A 42 4.95 -1.29 3.93
C THR A 42 4.09 -2.50 3.59
N VAL A 43 4.74 -3.59 3.19
CA VAL A 43 4.12 -4.89 2.91
C VAL A 43 4.34 -5.80 4.12
N HIS A 44 3.25 -6.29 4.69
CA HIS A 44 3.23 -7.21 5.81
C HIS A 44 2.98 -8.62 5.31
N HIS A 45 3.83 -9.57 5.70
CA HIS A 45 3.66 -10.98 5.35
C HIS A 45 3.01 -11.75 6.50
N PRO A 46 2.25 -12.84 6.24
CA PRO A 46 1.63 -13.64 7.30
C PRO A 46 2.62 -14.40 8.17
N ALA A 47 3.75 -14.84 7.59
CA ALA A 47 4.79 -15.51 8.34
C ALA A 47 5.55 -14.50 9.22
N PRO A 48 6.00 -14.91 10.43
CA PRO A 48 6.81 -14.06 11.29
C PRO A 48 8.09 -13.65 10.55
N GLY A 49 8.20 -12.35 10.27
CA GLY A 49 9.28 -11.78 9.48
C GLY A 49 9.21 -10.26 9.50
N ARG A 50 10.31 -9.61 9.11
CA ARG A 50 10.36 -8.15 9.06
C ARG A 50 9.54 -7.66 7.85
N PRO A 51 8.61 -6.71 8.04
CA PRO A 51 7.88 -6.11 6.91
C PRO A 51 8.83 -5.45 5.91
N VAL A 52 8.51 -5.58 4.62
CA VAL A 52 9.25 -4.89 3.56
C VAL A 52 8.76 -3.45 3.52
N THR A 53 9.66 -2.48 3.64
CA THR A 53 9.31 -1.06 3.59
C THR A 53 10.15 -0.34 2.54
N VAL A 54 9.49 0.40 1.64
CA VAL A 54 10.14 1.19 0.59
C VAL A 54 9.53 2.59 0.49
N LYS A 55 10.29 3.52 -0.10
CA LYS A 55 9.80 4.85 -0.47
C LYS A 55 9.60 4.90 -1.98
N ALA A 56 8.47 5.41 -2.44
CA ALA A 56 8.12 5.52 -3.85
C ALA A 56 7.24 6.74 -4.12
N SER A 57 7.08 7.07 -5.40
CA SER A 57 6.15 8.12 -5.86
C SER A 57 4.88 7.52 -6.48
N THR A 58 4.97 6.36 -7.11
CA THR A 58 3.84 5.63 -7.68
C THR A 58 3.77 4.24 -7.10
N VAL A 59 2.59 3.80 -6.70
CA VAL A 59 2.37 2.48 -6.12
C VAL A 59 1.17 1.84 -6.80
N THR A 60 1.34 0.63 -7.31
CA THR A 60 0.26 -0.16 -7.91
C THR A 60 0.07 -1.43 -7.11
N VAL A 61 -1.16 -1.69 -6.71
CA VAL A 61 -1.57 -2.95 -6.07
C VAL A 61 -2.58 -3.63 -6.97
N SER A 62 -2.36 -4.91 -7.26
CA SER A 62 -3.26 -5.74 -8.05
C SER A 62 -3.47 -7.12 -7.41
N GLY A 63 -4.62 -7.73 -7.68
CA GLY A 63 -5.02 -9.03 -7.11
C GLY A 63 -6.35 -9.52 -7.68
N ALA A 64 -6.83 -10.67 -7.19
CA ALA A 64 -8.08 -11.28 -7.66
C ALA A 64 -9.30 -10.40 -7.38
N ASP A 65 -9.51 -10.03 -6.11
CA ASP A 65 -10.41 -8.98 -5.65
C ASP A 65 -9.93 -8.56 -4.26
N PHE A 66 -9.76 -7.26 -4.03
CA PHE A 66 -9.38 -6.74 -2.72
C PHE A 66 -10.13 -5.47 -2.36
N ARG A 67 -10.19 -5.20 -1.05
CA ARG A 67 -10.69 -3.95 -0.50
C ARG A 67 -9.53 -3.18 0.10
N TYR A 68 -9.58 -1.86 0.03
CA TYR A 68 -8.63 -0.99 0.72
C TYR A 68 -9.38 0.08 1.49
N ARG A 69 -8.74 0.59 2.54
CA ARG A 69 -9.20 1.78 3.25
C ARG A 69 -8.30 2.96 2.88
N ALA A 70 -8.91 4.06 2.46
CA ALA A 70 -8.24 5.35 2.35
C ALA A 70 -8.99 6.33 3.26
N ASP A 71 -8.26 6.99 4.14
CA ASP A 71 -8.81 7.84 5.19
C ASP A 71 -9.87 7.08 6.02
N THR A 72 -11.13 7.46 5.91
CA THR A 72 -12.26 6.83 6.60
C THR A 72 -13.08 5.90 5.71
N THR A 73 -12.80 5.85 4.40
CA THR A 73 -13.63 5.14 3.42
C THR A 73 -13.00 3.81 3.02
N VAL A 74 -13.80 2.74 3.10
CA VAL A 74 -13.44 1.43 2.54
C VAL A 74 -13.96 1.35 1.10
N THR A 75 -13.05 1.08 0.15
CA THR A 75 -13.36 0.94 -1.28
C THR A 75 -13.11 -0.49 -1.74
N GLY A 76 -13.97 -1.01 -2.60
CA GLY A 76 -13.83 -2.31 -3.27
C GLY A 76 -15.10 -3.17 -3.26
N PRO A 77 -15.07 -4.37 -3.86
CA PRO A 77 -13.88 -5.04 -4.40
C PRO A 77 -13.31 -4.34 -5.66
N VAL A 78 -11.99 -4.31 -5.76
CA VAL A 78 -11.26 -3.88 -6.96
C VAL A 78 -10.17 -4.90 -7.29
N ARG A 79 -9.77 -4.95 -8.56
CA ARG A 79 -8.71 -5.83 -9.05
C ARG A 79 -7.34 -5.15 -9.13
N THR A 80 -7.35 -3.84 -9.38
CA THR A 80 -6.14 -3.02 -9.50
C THR A 80 -6.42 -1.63 -8.96
N ARG A 81 -5.47 -1.08 -8.21
CA ARG A 81 -5.48 0.32 -7.81
C ARG A 81 -4.08 0.90 -7.86
N THR A 82 -3.97 2.11 -8.38
CA THR A 82 -2.72 2.88 -8.42
C THR A 82 -2.88 4.16 -7.61
N TRP A 83 -1.88 4.45 -6.79
CA TRP A 83 -1.73 5.70 -6.05
C TRP A 83 -0.49 6.43 -6.56
N VAL A 84 -0.64 7.71 -6.87
CA VAL A 84 0.44 8.58 -7.33
C VAL A 84 0.58 9.72 -6.34
N LEU A 85 1.77 9.86 -5.78
CA LEU A 85 2.14 11.02 -4.99
C LEU A 85 2.28 12.22 -5.92
N ARG A 86 1.55 13.28 -5.59
CA ARG A 86 1.59 14.55 -6.30
C ARG A 86 2.18 15.61 -5.37
N ALA A 87 3.36 16.11 -5.71
CA ALA A 87 3.98 17.21 -4.97
C ALA A 87 3.12 18.48 -5.10
N GLY A 88 2.93 19.21 -4.01
CA GLY A 88 2.13 20.44 -4.00
C GLY A 88 0.65 20.24 -4.30
N ALA A 89 0.11 19.02 -4.17
CA ALA A 89 -1.30 18.74 -4.47
C ALA A 89 -2.29 19.35 -3.46
N TRP A 90 -1.78 19.87 -2.34
CA TRP A 90 -2.56 20.53 -1.31
C TRP A 90 -1.84 21.80 -0.86
N GLY A 91 -2.59 22.90 -0.79
CA GLY A 91 -2.18 24.15 -0.16
C GLY A 91 -3.12 24.44 1.01
N LEU A 92 -2.58 24.94 2.12
CA LEU A 92 -3.35 25.32 3.29
C LEU A 92 -2.97 26.74 3.67
N THR A 93 -3.95 27.63 3.71
CA THR A 93 -3.78 28.97 4.30
C THR A 93 -3.98 28.85 5.80
N LEU A 94 -2.97 29.25 6.56
CA LEU A 94 -2.99 29.30 8.01
C LEU A 94 -3.01 30.78 8.46
N PRO A 95 -3.69 31.11 9.56
CA PRO A 95 -3.56 32.43 10.21
C PRO A 95 -2.11 32.73 10.62
#